data_AF-J3NUE9-F1
#
_entry.id   AF-J3NUE9-F1
#
_cell.length_a   1.000
_cell.length_b   1.000
_cell.length_c   1.000
_cell.angle_alpha   90.00
_cell.angle_beta   90.00
_cell.angle_gamma   90.00
#
_symmetry.space_group_name_H-M   'P 1'
#
loop_
_entity.id
_entity.type
_entity.pdbx_description
1 polymer ?
#
loop_
_entity_poly.entity_id
_entity_poly.type
_entity_poly.pdbx_seq_one_letter_code
_entity_poly.pdbx_strand_id
1 'polypeptide(L)'
;MPSFTYLLTLLAATAAVASPAPVPNDDYTLQARAGQSYAGDKNDGVEYGVIGQDRAIGYFREARTSTGTGSGYPKPFDNKGNVMKFPSGCGSNVWELPVLNKGKRYDYNAKKDGNSPGPMRVYYTKDLKFCAIGAKLNPNGSGNPHNCVLKK
;
A
#
# COMPACT_ATOMS: atom_id res chain seq x y z
N MET A 1 49.68 -51.97 10.54
CA MET A 1 48.56 -51.77 9.58
C MET A 1 47.44 -52.71 10.00
N PRO A 2 46.16 -52.32 10.07
CA PRO A 2 45.52 -51.11 9.53
C PRO A 2 44.80 -50.24 10.58
N SER A 3 44.63 -48.97 10.21
CA SER A 3 43.86 -47.94 10.94
C SER A 3 42.38 -48.04 10.57
N PHE A 4 41.49 -48.02 11.56
CA PHE A 4 40.05 -47.91 11.33
C PHE A 4 39.63 -46.44 11.32
N THR A 5 39.54 -45.88 10.12
CA THR A 5 39.00 -44.54 9.86
C THR A 5 37.47 -44.64 9.85
N TYR A 6 36.81 -44.13 10.90
CA TYR A 6 35.36 -43.93 10.89
C TYR A 6 35.02 -42.64 10.15
N LEU A 7 34.52 -42.79 8.92
CA LEU A 7 33.90 -41.71 8.14
C LEU A 7 32.48 -41.47 8.68
N LEU A 8 32.28 -40.39 9.43
CA LEU A 8 30.95 -39.87 9.72
C LEU A 8 30.40 -39.19 8.46
N THR A 9 29.41 -39.81 7.84
CA THR A 9 28.65 -39.25 6.72
C THR A 9 27.58 -38.29 7.26
N LEU A 10 27.78 -36.99 7.05
CA LEU A 10 26.75 -35.96 7.25
C LEU A 10 25.74 -36.04 6.10
N LEU A 11 24.54 -36.57 6.37
CA LEU A 11 23.40 -36.36 5.47
C LEU A 11 22.90 -34.93 5.64
N ALA A 12 23.29 -34.05 4.71
CA ALA A 12 22.62 -32.78 4.52
C ALA A 12 21.23 -33.05 3.91
N ALA A 13 20.18 -32.97 4.74
CA ALA A 13 18.82 -32.92 4.25
C ALA A 13 18.64 -31.61 3.49
N THR A 14 18.74 -31.67 2.15
CA THR A 14 18.29 -30.58 1.30
C THR A 14 16.77 -30.54 1.37
N ALA A 15 16.23 -29.61 2.17
CA ALA A 15 14.83 -29.25 2.05
C ALA A 15 14.65 -28.66 0.64
N ALA A 16 14.14 -29.47 -0.27
CA ALA A 16 13.58 -28.98 -1.51
C ALA A 16 12.35 -28.15 -1.13
N VAL A 17 12.55 -26.84 -0.93
CA VAL A 17 11.47 -25.86 -0.97
C VAL A 17 10.89 -25.90 -2.37
N ALA A 18 9.88 -26.76 -2.56
CA ALA A 18 9.01 -26.71 -3.71
C ALA A 18 8.42 -25.30 -3.75
N SER A 19 8.97 -24.46 -4.63
CA SER A 19 8.34 -23.18 -4.94
C SER A 19 6.97 -23.50 -5.53
N PRO A 20 5.88 -22.88 -5.06
CA PRO A 20 4.57 -23.15 -5.63
C PRO A 20 4.62 -22.87 -7.12
N ALA A 21 4.29 -23.90 -7.92
CA ALA A 21 4.15 -23.76 -9.36
C ALA A 21 3.06 -22.71 -9.64
N PRO A 22 3.28 -21.76 -10.56
CA PRO A 22 2.24 -20.83 -10.93
C PRO A 22 1.09 -21.60 -11.57
N VAL A 23 -0.08 -21.54 -10.95
CA VAL A 23 -1.32 -22.05 -11.52
C VAL A 23 -1.72 -21.09 -12.67
N PRO A 24 -1.88 -21.57 -13.91
CA PRO A 24 -2.30 -20.72 -15.00
C PRO A 24 -3.81 -20.52 -14.94
N ASN A 25 -4.21 -19.25 -14.86
CA ASN A 25 -5.56 -18.68 -14.90
C ASN A 25 -6.39 -18.78 -13.62
N ASP A 26 -6.50 -17.64 -12.92
CA ASP A 26 -7.77 -16.93 -12.71
C ASP A 26 -7.51 -15.59 -11.98
N ASP A 27 -7.67 -14.48 -12.71
CA ASP A 27 -8.15 -13.16 -12.26
C ASP A 27 -7.66 -12.51 -10.94
N TYR A 28 -6.43 -12.78 -10.49
CA TYR A 28 -5.77 -12.00 -9.45
C TYR A 28 -4.36 -11.55 -9.84
N THR A 29 -4.26 -10.74 -10.89
CA THR A 29 -3.04 -9.96 -11.19
C THR A 29 -3.11 -8.54 -10.62
N LEU A 30 -3.42 -8.42 -9.32
CA LEU A 30 -2.82 -7.37 -8.49
C LEU A 30 -1.55 -7.95 -7.87
N GLN A 31 -0.63 -8.36 -8.75
CA GLN A 31 0.70 -8.80 -8.36
C GLN A 31 1.35 -7.58 -7.70
N ALA A 32 1.57 -7.68 -6.38
CA ALA A 32 2.30 -6.71 -5.60
C ALA A 32 3.67 -6.47 -6.24
N ARG A 33 3.79 -5.47 -7.11
CA ARG A 33 5.04 -5.02 -7.75
C ARG A 33 4.82 -3.66 -8.44
N ALA A 34 5.69 -2.72 -8.08
CA ALA A 34 5.85 -1.35 -8.62
C ALA A 34 4.72 -0.35 -8.33
N GLY A 35 4.79 0.30 -7.16
CA GLY A 35 3.92 1.41 -6.83
C GLY A 35 4.48 2.75 -7.29
N GLN A 36 3.66 3.55 -7.95
CA GLN A 36 3.91 4.95 -8.30
C GLN A 36 2.63 5.76 -8.00
N SER A 37 2.73 7.09 -7.86
CA SER A 37 1.58 7.96 -7.61
C SER A 37 1.66 9.26 -8.41
N TYR A 38 0.77 9.38 -9.39
CA TYR A 38 0.67 10.48 -10.35
C TYR A 38 -0.56 11.36 -10.05
N ALA A 39 -0.46 12.68 -10.27
CA ALA A 39 -1.57 13.63 -10.25
C ALA A 39 -2.22 13.78 -11.62
N GLY A 40 -3.43 14.35 -11.69
CA GLY A 40 -4.08 14.77 -12.93
C GLY A 40 -5.09 13.76 -13.50
N ASP A 41 -6.06 14.29 -14.26
CA ASP A 41 -7.32 13.62 -14.66
C ASP A 41 -7.17 12.27 -15.40
N LYS A 42 -5.94 11.89 -15.79
CA LYS A 42 -5.64 10.64 -16.50
C LYS A 42 -4.31 9.99 -16.08
N ASN A 43 -3.71 10.40 -14.96
CA ASN A 43 -2.33 10.06 -14.57
C ASN A 43 -1.23 10.70 -15.46
N ASP A 44 -1.59 11.72 -16.25
CA ASP A 44 -0.67 12.48 -17.12
C ASP A 44 -0.16 13.79 -16.48
N GLY A 45 -0.43 14.01 -15.18
CA GLY A 45 0.02 15.19 -14.44
C GLY A 45 1.26 14.95 -13.58
N VAL A 46 1.54 15.89 -12.67
CA VAL A 46 2.76 15.91 -11.84
C VAL A 46 2.86 14.64 -10.99
N GLU A 47 4.02 13.98 -11.00
CA GLU A 47 4.32 12.89 -10.08
C GLU A 47 4.46 13.44 -8.65
N TYR A 48 3.57 13.05 -7.74
CA TYR A 48 3.63 13.49 -6.35
C TYR A 48 4.50 12.58 -5.47
N GLY A 49 4.76 11.36 -5.92
CA GLY A 49 5.72 10.48 -5.30
C GLY A 49 5.53 9.01 -5.65
N VAL A 50 6.41 8.20 -5.07
CA VAL A 50 6.50 6.77 -5.30
C VAL A 50 6.24 6.04 -3.99
N ILE A 51 5.27 5.13 -3.96
CA ILE A 51 5.03 4.28 -2.79
C ILE A 51 4.64 2.87 -3.21
N GLY A 52 5.38 1.88 -2.71
CA GLY A 52 5.04 0.47 -2.89
C GLY A 52 3.80 0.09 -2.08
N GLN A 53 2.95 -0.77 -2.64
CA GLN A 53 1.73 -1.26 -2.01
C GLN A 53 2.00 -1.85 -0.61
N ASP A 54 3.04 -2.69 -0.46
CA ASP A 54 3.37 -3.32 0.84
C ASP A 54 3.69 -2.29 1.93
N ARG A 55 4.35 -1.19 1.54
CA ARG A 55 4.67 -0.10 2.47
C ARG A 55 3.40 0.65 2.89
N ALA A 56 2.53 0.94 1.93
CA ALA A 56 1.22 1.55 2.22
C ALA A 56 0.38 0.64 3.13
N ILE A 57 0.43 -0.68 2.91
CA ILE A 57 -0.21 -1.70 3.76
C ILE A 57 0.33 -1.66 5.19
N GLY A 58 1.66 -1.61 5.35
CA GLY A 58 2.27 -1.45 6.66
C GLY A 58 1.74 -0.23 7.42
N TYR A 59 1.63 0.92 6.74
CA TYR A 59 1.18 2.17 7.35
C TYR A 59 -0.27 2.13 7.83
N PHE A 60 -1.22 1.66 7.02
CA PHE A 60 -2.61 1.64 7.48
C PHE A 60 -2.87 0.54 8.51
N ARG A 61 -2.10 -0.57 8.50
CA ARG A 61 -2.21 -1.60 9.53
C ARG A 61 -1.75 -1.10 10.90
N GLU A 62 -0.72 -0.25 10.91
CA GLU A 62 -0.26 0.45 12.11
C GLU A 62 -1.30 1.47 12.59
N ALA A 63 -1.80 2.32 11.69
CA ALA A 63 -2.75 3.39 12.00
C ALA A 63 -4.16 2.88 12.35
N ARG A 64 -4.52 1.68 11.88
CA ARG A 64 -5.86 1.07 12.01
C ARG A 64 -6.95 2.01 11.53
N THR A 65 -8.12 2.01 12.17
CA THR A 65 -9.26 2.89 11.90
C THR A 65 -9.49 3.86 13.06
N SER A 66 -8.40 4.27 13.71
CA SER A 66 -8.44 5.17 14.86
C SER A 66 -7.96 6.53 14.41
N THR A 67 -8.89 7.49 14.28
CA THR A 67 -8.52 8.85 13.92
C THR A 67 -7.59 9.45 14.96
N GLY A 68 -6.38 9.79 14.55
CA GLY A 68 -5.41 10.47 15.39
C GLY A 68 -5.92 11.84 15.80
N THR A 69 -5.84 12.11 17.10
CA THR A 69 -6.42 13.31 17.74
C THR A 69 -5.80 14.61 17.24
N GLY A 70 -4.53 14.59 16.82
CA GLY A 70 -3.82 15.76 16.30
C GLY A 70 -4.04 16.02 14.81
N SER A 71 -4.03 14.98 13.99
CA SER A 71 -4.03 15.11 12.52
C SER A 71 -5.42 15.05 11.90
N GLY A 72 -6.37 14.38 12.55
CA GLY A 72 -7.66 14.02 11.96
C GLY A 72 -7.57 12.91 10.92
N TYR A 73 -6.47 12.14 10.91
CA TYR A 73 -6.28 10.95 10.08
C TYR A 73 -5.86 9.74 10.94
N PRO A 74 -6.06 8.50 10.47
CA PRO A 74 -6.90 8.14 9.32
C PRO A 74 -8.37 8.55 9.55
N LYS A 75 -9.12 8.72 8.47
CA LYS A 75 -10.54 9.12 8.56
C LYS A 75 -11.41 8.39 7.54
N PRO A 76 -12.73 8.31 7.77
CA PRO A 76 -13.65 7.75 6.78
C PRO A 76 -13.60 8.51 5.45
N PHE A 77 -13.73 7.75 4.36
CA PHE A 77 -13.84 8.24 3.00
C PHE A 77 -15.11 7.66 2.37
N ASP A 78 -16.02 8.54 1.98
CA ASP A 78 -17.35 8.18 1.49
C ASP A 78 -17.39 7.90 -0.02
N ASN A 79 -16.31 8.19 -0.74
CA ASN A 79 -16.20 8.07 -2.20
C ASN A 79 -17.40 8.68 -2.95
N LYS A 80 -17.91 9.82 -2.49
CA LYS A 80 -19.04 10.51 -3.14
C LYS A 80 -18.77 10.75 -4.63
N GLY A 81 -19.76 10.42 -5.45
CA GLY A 81 -19.66 10.56 -6.91
C GLY A 81 -18.76 9.51 -7.58
N ASN A 82 -18.34 8.46 -6.86
CA ASN A 82 -17.48 7.39 -7.39
C ASN A 82 -16.17 7.92 -8.01
N VAL A 83 -15.58 8.95 -7.39
CA VAL A 83 -14.34 9.60 -7.85
C VAL A 83 -13.14 8.65 -7.83
N MET A 84 -13.14 7.68 -6.91
CA MET A 84 -12.21 6.56 -6.88
C MET A 84 -12.88 5.29 -7.40
N LYS A 85 -12.14 4.53 -8.20
CA LYS A 85 -12.47 3.15 -8.58
C LYS A 85 -11.84 2.19 -7.58
N PHE A 86 -12.64 1.38 -6.90
CA PHE A 86 -12.15 0.38 -5.96
C PHE A 86 -12.45 -1.03 -6.47
N PRO A 87 -11.59 -2.02 -6.15
CA PRO A 87 -11.88 -3.42 -6.44
C PRO A 87 -13.10 -3.91 -5.64
N SER A 88 -13.62 -5.07 -6.02
CA SER A 88 -14.75 -5.68 -5.30
C SER A 88 -14.44 -5.88 -3.81
N GLY A 89 -15.45 -5.60 -2.98
CA GLY A 89 -15.34 -5.63 -1.52
C GLY A 89 -14.64 -4.41 -0.90
N CYS A 90 -14.55 -3.29 -1.62
CA CYS A 90 -14.05 -2.00 -1.13
C CYS A 90 -15.06 -0.84 -1.31
N GLY A 91 -16.37 -1.13 -1.37
CA GLY A 91 -17.41 -0.13 -1.68
C GLY A 91 -18.03 0.59 -0.48
N SER A 92 -17.90 0.06 0.73
CA SER A 92 -18.49 0.61 1.95
C SER A 92 -17.46 0.66 3.08
N ASN A 93 -17.52 1.69 3.93
CA ASN A 93 -16.63 1.85 5.10
C ASN A 93 -15.14 1.95 4.74
N VAL A 94 -14.83 2.72 3.69
CA VAL A 94 -13.45 3.03 3.30
C VAL A 94 -12.89 4.10 4.23
N TRP A 95 -11.60 3.99 4.52
CA TRP A 95 -10.80 4.94 5.26
C TRP A 95 -9.68 5.44 4.37
N GLU A 96 -9.29 6.71 4.55
CA GLU A 96 -8.12 7.30 3.92
C GLU A 96 -7.05 7.64 4.95
N LEU A 97 -5.80 7.31 4.61
CA LEU A 97 -4.60 7.68 5.36
C LEU A 97 -3.62 8.40 4.41
N PRO A 98 -3.06 9.57 4.79
CA PRO A 98 -2.04 10.23 4.00
C PRO A 98 -0.76 9.40 3.92
N VAL A 99 -0.13 9.46 2.76
CA VAL A 99 1.21 8.92 2.53
C VAL A 99 2.03 10.02 1.87
N LEU A 100 3.25 10.24 2.36
CA LEU A 100 4.06 11.37 1.93
C LEU A 100 4.99 10.97 0.79
N ASN A 101 5.52 11.98 0.09
CA ASN A 101 6.45 11.78 -1.02
C ASN A 101 7.62 10.84 -0.63
N LYS A 102 8.11 10.08 -1.60
CA LYS A 102 9.10 9.01 -1.46
C LYS A 102 8.63 7.88 -0.54
N GLY A 103 7.31 7.75 -0.38
CA GLY A 103 6.68 6.74 0.47
C GLY A 103 7.00 6.94 1.94
N LYS A 104 7.18 8.19 2.39
CA LYS A 104 7.36 8.50 3.81
C LYS A 104 6.03 8.31 4.56
N ARG A 105 6.12 7.85 5.81
CA ARG A 105 4.97 7.72 6.69
C ARG A 105 4.44 9.10 7.08
N TYR A 106 3.12 9.26 7.07
CA TYR A 106 2.47 10.40 7.69
C TYR A 106 2.38 10.21 9.20
N ASP A 107 2.74 11.23 9.98
CA ASP A 107 2.59 11.19 11.43
C ASP A 107 1.13 11.51 11.79
N TYR A 108 0.29 10.49 11.92
CA TYR A 108 -1.12 10.69 12.23
C TYR A 108 -1.37 11.11 13.69
N ASN A 109 -0.37 11.03 14.57
CA ASN A 109 -0.49 11.47 15.96
C ASN A 109 -0.11 12.95 16.14
N ALA A 110 0.71 13.50 15.24
CA ALA A 110 1.09 14.91 15.27
C ALA A 110 -0.08 15.85 14.96
N LYS A 111 -0.04 17.05 15.55
CA LYS A 111 -0.97 18.15 15.24
C LYS A 111 -0.81 18.59 13.78
N LYS A 112 -1.86 19.15 13.18
CA LYS A 112 -1.87 19.60 11.77
C LYS A 112 -0.80 20.64 11.43
N ASP A 113 -0.41 21.48 12.40
CA ASP A 113 0.55 22.55 12.18
C ASP A 113 1.95 21.97 11.88
N GLY A 114 2.45 22.22 10.67
CA GLY A 114 3.71 21.65 10.19
C GLY A 114 3.63 20.19 9.72
N ASN A 115 2.47 19.53 9.85
CA ASN A 115 2.24 18.14 9.47
C ASN A 115 1.28 18.03 8.28
N SER A 116 1.69 18.62 7.16
CA SER A 116 0.88 18.61 5.93
C SER A 116 0.68 17.17 5.43
N PRO A 117 -0.56 16.74 5.15
CA PRO A 117 -0.83 15.39 4.65
C PRO A 117 -0.42 15.20 3.18
N GLY A 118 -0.05 16.28 2.48
CA GLY A 118 0.22 16.23 1.04
C GLY A 118 -0.97 15.70 0.22
N PRO A 119 -0.74 15.36 -1.06
CA PRO A 119 -1.82 14.96 -1.97
C PRO A 119 -2.13 13.46 -1.99
N MET A 120 -1.19 12.58 -1.62
CA MET A 120 -1.37 11.14 -1.78
C MET A 120 -2.10 10.49 -0.60
N ARG A 121 -2.95 9.51 -0.88
CA ARG A 121 -3.75 8.77 0.10
C ARG A 121 -3.68 7.27 -0.20
N VAL A 122 -3.62 6.46 0.84
CA VAL A 122 -3.99 5.04 0.77
C VAL A 122 -5.43 4.87 1.24
N TYR A 123 -6.20 4.09 0.49
CA TYR A 123 -7.58 3.75 0.77
C TYR A 123 -7.69 2.29 1.18
N TYR A 124 -8.39 2.03 2.28
CA TYR A 124 -8.52 0.70 2.86
C TYR A 124 -9.86 0.56 3.61
N THR A 125 -10.35 -0.66 3.78
CA THR A 125 -11.60 -0.91 4.52
C THR A 125 -11.38 -0.85 6.03
N LYS A 126 -12.47 -0.79 6.79
CA LYS A 126 -12.43 -0.92 8.26
C LYS A 126 -11.70 -2.18 8.74
N ASP A 127 -11.79 -3.27 7.98
CA ASP A 127 -11.13 -4.56 8.25
C ASP A 127 -9.68 -4.61 7.76
N LEU A 128 -9.09 -3.45 7.44
CA LEU A 128 -7.70 -3.31 7.00
C LEU A 128 -7.41 -4.05 5.68
N LYS A 129 -8.40 -4.14 4.79
CA LYS A 129 -8.20 -4.60 3.41
C LYS A 129 -7.76 -3.42 2.54
N PHE A 130 -6.65 -3.60 1.81
CA PHE A 130 -6.19 -2.60 0.83
C PHE A 130 -7.20 -2.44 -0.31
N CYS A 131 -7.49 -1.19 -0.69
CA CYS A 131 -8.41 -0.88 -1.79
C CYS A 131 -7.71 -0.18 -2.95
N ALA A 132 -6.99 0.91 -2.69
CA ALA A 132 -6.25 1.64 -3.71
C ALA A 132 -5.23 2.60 -3.11
N ILE A 133 -4.34 3.11 -3.96
CA ILE A 133 -3.60 4.35 -3.72
C ILE A 133 -4.16 5.39 -4.68
N GLY A 134 -4.38 6.60 -4.19
CA GLY A 134 -4.82 7.72 -5.00
C GLY A 134 -4.12 9.01 -4.64
N ALA A 135 -4.32 10.02 -5.47
CA ALA A 135 -3.81 11.35 -5.25
C ALA A 135 -4.94 12.37 -5.42
N LYS A 136 -4.93 13.40 -4.58
CA LYS A 136 -5.78 14.58 -4.74
C LYS A 136 -5.31 15.39 -5.95
N LEU A 137 -6.22 16.05 -6.65
CA LEU A 137 -5.89 16.86 -7.84
C LEU A 137 -4.82 17.93 -7.57
N ASN A 138 -4.86 18.57 -6.39
CA ASN A 138 -3.96 19.67 -6.07
C ASN A 138 -2.83 19.25 -5.11
N PRO A 139 -1.60 19.82 -5.25
CA PRO A 139 -0.46 19.45 -4.40
C PRO A 139 -0.65 19.73 -2.90
N ASN A 140 -1.52 20.69 -2.57
CA ASN A 140 -1.88 21.04 -1.19
C ASN A 140 -2.84 20.02 -0.53
N GLY A 141 -3.20 18.94 -1.23
CA GLY A 141 -4.11 17.91 -0.70
C GLY A 141 -5.60 18.22 -0.86
N SER A 142 -5.95 19.19 -1.71
CA SER A 142 -7.33 19.55 -2.05
C SER A 142 -7.77 19.01 -3.42
N GLY A 143 -9.08 19.07 -3.68
CA GLY A 143 -9.70 18.54 -4.90
C GLY A 143 -10.14 17.07 -4.77
N ASN A 144 -10.84 16.58 -5.80
CA ASN A 144 -11.24 15.18 -5.84
C ASN A 144 -10.01 14.28 -6.02
N PRO A 145 -9.96 13.12 -5.36
CA PRO A 145 -8.92 12.15 -5.59
C PRO A 145 -9.20 11.33 -6.86
N HIS A 146 -8.13 10.82 -7.46
CA HIS A 146 -8.18 9.83 -8.53
C HIS A 146 -7.21 8.67 -8.24
N ASN A 147 -7.45 7.51 -8.85
CA ASN A 147 -6.58 6.35 -8.72
C ASN A 147 -5.19 6.61 -9.31
N CYS A 148 -4.15 6.24 -8.57
CA CYS A 148 -2.80 6.17 -9.09
C CYS A 148 -2.62 4.96 -10.02
N VAL A 149 -1.74 5.07 -11.01
CA VAL A 149 -1.34 3.96 -11.89
C VAL A 149 -0.07 3.26 -11.41
N LEU A 150 -0.01 1.95 -11.65
CA LEU A 150 1.20 1.15 -11.52
C LEU A 150 2.11 1.46 -12.71
N LYS A 151 3.40 1.71 -12.45
CA LYS A 151 4.39 1.85 -13.53
C LYS A 151 4.97 0.48 -13.83
N LYS A 152 4.97 0.13 -15.12
CA LYS A 152 5.57 -1.09 -15.66
C LYS A 152 7.09 -1.05 -15.56
#